data_AF-A0A2T2ZQQ4-F1
#
_entry.id   AF-A0A2T2ZQQ4-F1
#
_cell.length_a   1.000
_cell.length_b   1.000
_cell.length_c   1.000
_cell.angle_alpha   90.00
_cell.angle_beta   90.00
_cell.angle_gamma   90.00
#
_symmetry.space_group_name_H-M   'P 1'
#
loop_
_entity.id
_entity.type
_entity.pdbx_description
1 polymer ?
#
loop_
_entity_poly.entity_id
_entity_poly.type
_entity_poly.pdbx_seq_one_letter_code
_entity_poly.pdbx_strand_id
1 'polypeptide(L)'
;MPNFTVRRVVTAAAISAAGLAALAPSAAAQPSIYHPVITPCSQQFRTPLEPPRPGTEVYWSPFGTAGIVCYDDGTGIEHYYQRDPAGSWHDINELLPGQHFYVIFTSTVPDQATRG
;
A
#
# COMPACT_ATOMS: atom_id res chain seq x y z
N MET A 1 26.65 -10.18 -51.19
CA MET A 1 26.40 -8.73 -51.41
C MET A 1 25.38 -8.27 -50.38
N PRO A 2 25.49 -7.06 -49.80
CA PRO A 2 26.00 -6.86 -48.43
C PRO A 2 24.96 -6.59 -47.32
N ASN A 3 25.44 -6.72 -46.08
CA ASN A 3 24.85 -6.36 -44.77
C ASN A 3 24.40 -4.90 -44.67
N PHE A 4 23.30 -4.65 -43.92
CA PHE A 4 23.07 -3.36 -43.27
C PHE A 4 22.63 -3.55 -41.81
N THR A 5 23.62 -3.45 -40.93
CA THR A 5 23.49 -3.20 -39.50
C THR A 5 22.93 -1.79 -39.30
N VAL A 6 21.75 -1.63 -38.68
CA VAL A 6 21.28 -0.30 -38.25
C VAL A 6 21.51 -0.15 -36.75
N ARG A 7 22.72 0.30 -36.45
CA ARG A 7 23.18 0.82 -35.16
C ARG A 7 22.39 2.12 -34.90
N ARG A 8 21.37 2.10 -34.03
CA ARG A 8 20.67 3.33 -33.64
C ARG A 8 21.57 4.15 -32.73
N VAL A 9 22.15 5.19 -33.32
CA VAL A 9 22.95 6.24 -32.69
C VAL A 9 22.05 7.03 -31.74
N VAL A 10 22.39 7.05 -30.45
CA VAL A 10 21.80 7.98 -29.48
C VAL A 10 22.47 9.33 -29.71
N THR A 11 21.76 10.26 -30.33
CA THR A 11 22.16 11.67 -30.44
C THR A 11 22.07 12.32 -29.06
N ALA A 12 23.21 12.73 -28.51
CA ALA A 12 23.28 13.59 -27.34
C ALA A 12 22.74 14.99 -27.71
N ALA A 13 21.59 15.36 -27.16
CA ALA A 13 21.07 16.71 -27.25
C ALA A 13 21.72 17.57 -26.16
N ALA A 14 22.45 18.60 -26.58
CA ALA A 14 22.96 19.65 -25.70
C ALA A 14 21.77 20.50 -25.22
N ILE A 15 21.53 20.54 -23.91
CA ILE A 15 20.48 21.37 -23.31
C ILE A 15 21.14 22.63 -22.76
N SER A 16 20.79 23.76 -23.36
CA SER A 16 21.12 25.11 -22.94
C SER A 16 20.65 25.39 -21.50
N ALA A 17 21.59 25.83 -20.66
CA ALA A 17 21.37 26.18 -19.26
C ALA A 17 20.58 27.49 -19.13
N ALA A 18 19.25 27.41 -19.06
CA ALA A 18 18.42 28.47 -18.51
C ALA A 18 17.02 27.92 -18.16
N GLY A 19 16.68 27.87 -16.87
CA GLY A 19 15.29 27.97 -16.43
C GLY A 19 14.48 26.69 -16.23
N LEU A 20 15.09 25.52 -16.10
CA LEU A 20 14.39 24.33 -15.59
C LEU A 20 14.66 24.21 -14.08
N ALA A 21 13.88 24.93 -13.27
CA ALA A 21 13.57 24.43 -11.94
C ALA A 21 12.72 23.17 -12.17
N ALA A 22 13.43 22.07 -12.44
CA ALA A 22 12.84 20.78 -12.68
C ALA A 22 11.94 20.46 -11.50
N LEU A 23 10.66 20.23 -11.79
CA LEU A 23 9.79 19.42 -10.95
C LEU A 23 10.39 18.01 -10.94
N ALA A 24 11.50 17.83 -10.23
CA ALA A 24 11.98 16.51 -9.88
C ALA A 24 10.85 15.89 -9.05
N PRO A 25 10.31 14.71 -9.45
CA PRO A 25 9.41 13.99 -8.57
C PRO A 25 10.15 13.85 -7.24
N SER A 26 9.59 14.43 -6.17
CA SER A 26 10.05 14.12 -4.83
C SER A 26 9.84 12.62 -4.68
N ALA A 27 10.93 11.86 -4.75
CA ALA A 27 10.88 10.45 -4.38
C ALA A 27 10.40 10.42 -2.93
N ALA A 28 9.16 9.98 -2.72
CA ALA A 28 8.67 9.73 -1.38
C ALA A 28 9.64 8.74 -0.73
N ALA A 29 10.04 9.02 0.52
CA ALA A 29 10.90 8.10 1.24
C ALA A 29 10.21 6.73 1.30
N GLN A 30 10.94 5.67 0.96
CA GLN A 30 10.40 4.33 1.08
C GLN A 30 10.10 4.03 2.55
N PRO A 31 8.96 3.37 2.84
CA PRO A 31 8.62 2.98 4.20
C PRO A 31 9.72 2.16 4.84
N SER A 32 9.84 2.27 6.16
CA SER A 32 10.77 1.48 6.96
C SER A 32 10.22 1.29 8.37
N ILE A 33 10.83 0.41 9.15
CA ILE A 33 10.38 0.11 10.52
C ILE A 33 10.38 1.36 11.42
N TYR A 34 11.23 2.35 11.11
CA TYR A 34 11.30 3.62 11.83
C TYR A 34 10.36 4.69 11.27
N HIS A 35 9.91 4.53 10.02
CA HIS A 35 9.02 5.44 9.32
C HIS A 35 7.93 4.64 8.58
N PRO A 36 7.02 4.00 9.32
CA PRO A 36 5.95 3.23 8.71
C PRO A 36 4.90 4.14 8.09
N VAL A 37 4.15 3.59 7.15
CA VAL A 37 3.11 4.29 6.39
C VAL A 37 1.81 3.50 6.47
N ILE A 38 0.70 4.21 6.67
CA ILE A 38 -0.64 3.65 6.53
C ILE A 38 -1.35 4.22 5.30
N THR A 39 -1.98 3.33 4.54
CA THR A 39 -2.83 3.70 3.40
C THR A 39 -4.20 3.02 3.50
N PRO A 40 -5.30 3.68 3.08
CA PRO A 40 -6.61 3.02 3.04
C PRO A 40 -6.58 1.79 2.12
N CYS A 41 -7.05 0.65 2.61
CA CYS A 41 -7.12 -0.56 1.78
C CYS A 41 -8.34 -1.46 1.97
N SER A 42 -9.41 -0.92 2.58
CA SER A 42 -10.71 -1.60 2.72
C SER A 42 -11.25 -2.27 1.45
N GLN A 43 -10.90 -1.76 0.25
CA GLN A 43 -11.32 -2.32 -1.03
C GLN A 43 -10.81 -3.74 -1.29
N GLN A 44 -9.71 -4.15 -0.64
CA GLN A 44 -9.17 -5.52 -0.73
C GLN A 44 -10.02 -6.53 0.01
N PHE A 45 -10.95 -6.09 0.85
CA PHE A 45 -11.76 -6.96 1.69
C PHE A 45 -13.23 -6.92 1.30
N ARG A 46 -13.94 -7.97 1.68
CA ARG A 46 -15.40 -8.04 1.70
C ARG A 46 -15.86 -8.80 2.94
N THR A 47 -17.01 -8.46 3.47
CA THR A 47 -17.66 -9.26 4.50
C THR A 47 -18.24 -10.56 3.90
N PRO A 48 -18.49 -11.60 4.71
CA PRO A 48 -19.15 -12.83 4.23
C PRO A 48 -20.56 -12.61 3.67
N LEU A 49 -21.20 -11.49 3.99
CA LEU A 49 -22.55 -11.14 3.55
C LEU A 49 -22.56 -10.40 2.20
N GLU A 50 -21.41 -9.86 1.79
CA GLU A 50 -21.27 -9.18 0.51
C GLU A 50 -21.11 -10.19 -0.63
N PRO A 51 -21.68 -9.91 -1.82
CA PRO A 51 -21.46 -10.73 -3.00
C PRO A 51 -19.95 -10.89 -3.30
N PRO A 52 -19.48 -12.06 -3.78
CA PRO A 52 -18.09 -12.23 -4.18
C PRO A 52 -17.65 -11.19 -5.22
N ARG A 53 -16.51 -10.54 -4.97
CA ARG A 53 -15.86 -9.61 -5.90
C ARG A 53 -14.45 -10.10 -6.24
N PRO A 54 -14.04 -10.11 -7.51
CA PRO A 54 -12.68 -10.49 -7.90
C PRO A 54 -11.63 -9.69 -7.15
N GLY A 55 -10.54 -10.35 -6.73
CA GLY A 55 -9.42 -9.71 -6.06
C GLY A 55 -9.72 -9.21 -4.63
N THR A 56 -10.79 -9.71 -4.01
CA THR A 56 -11.08 -9.40 -2.60
C THR A 56 -10.95 -10.64 -1.73
N GLU A 57 -10.63 -10.42 -0.47
CA GLU A 57 -10.53 -11.45 0.57
C GLU A 57 -11.71 -11.35 1.53
N VAL A 58 -12.06 -12.47 2.16
CA VAL A 58 -13.16 -12.50 3.12
C VAL A 58 -12.66 -12.01 4.46
N TYR A 59 -13.31 -10.99 5.03
CA TYR A 59 -12.96 -10.41 6.32
C TYR A 59 -14.12 -10.48 7.31
N TRP A 60 -13.83 -11.04 8.47
CA TRP A 60 -14.78 -11.23 9.56
C TRP A 60 -14.57 -10.16 10.62
N SER A 61 -15.46 -9.16 10.63
CA SER A 61 -15.49 -8.09 11.64
C SER A 61 -16.92 -7.72 12.00
N PRO A 62 -17.19 -7.36 13.27
CA PRO A 62 -18.48 -6.79 13.67
C PRO A 62 -18.72 -5.39 13.08
N PHE A 63 -17.71 -4.74 12.50
CA PHE A 63 -17.76 -3.37 11.98
C PHE A 63 -17.75 -3.28 10.45
N GLY A 64 -17.76 -4.43 9.75
CA GLY A 64 -17.60 -4.48 8.30
C GLY A 64 -16.16 -4.18 7.88
N THR A 65 -15.97 -3.60 6.69
CA THR A 65 -14.63 -3.34 6.10
C THR A 65 -14.18 -1.88 6.22
N ALA A 66 -15.01 -0.99 6.79
CA ALA A 66 -14.66 0.41 6.95
C ALA A 66 -13.47 0.57 7.91
N GLY A 67 -12.67 1.62 7.69
CA GLY A 67 -11.54 1.94 8.56
C GLY A 67 -10.36 0.96 8.48
N ILE A 68 -10.35 0.05 7.49
CA ILE A 68 -9.20 -0.82 7.23
C ILE A 68 -8.08 -0.04 6.54
N VAL A 69 -6.88 -0.17 7.09
CA VAL A 69 -5.64 0.35 6.55
C VAL A 69 -4.61 -0.76 6.36
N CYS A 70 -3.78 -0.58 5.34
CA CYS A 70 -2.58 -1.35 5.10
C CYS A 70 -1.45 -0.62 5.79
N TYR A 71 -0.63 -1.36 6.52
CA TYR A 71 0.51 -0.86 7.26
C TYR A 71 1.78 -1.39 6.60
N ASP A 72 2.58 -0.47 6.07
CA ASP A 72 3.86 -0.76 5.43
C ASP A 72 4.98 -0.22 6.32
N ASP A 73 5.78 -1.14 6.88
CA ASP A 73 6.97 -0.84 7.66
C ASP A 73 8.27 -1.17 6.91
N GLY A 74 8.20 -1.31 5.59
CA GLY A 74 9.35 -1.61 4.73
C GLY A 74 9.91 -3.02 4.88
N THR A 75 9.29 -3.90 5.68
CA THR A 75 9.70 -5.31 5.78
C THR A 75 9.24 -6.15 4.59
N GLY A 76 8.26 -5.65 3.82
CA GLY A 76 7.60 -6.39 2.74
C GLY A 76 6.60 -7.43 3.24
N ILE A 77 6.31 -7.45 4.54
CA ILE A 77 5.26 -8.27 5.14
C ILE A 77 3.96 -7.45 5.15
N GLU A 78 2.87 -8.08 4.72
CA GLU A 78 1.57 -7.41 4.73
C GLU A 78 1.01 -7.37 6.16
N HIS A 79 0.67 -6.15 6.59
CA HIS A 79 0.00 -5.91 7.87
C HIS A 79 -1.26 -5.09 7.64
N TYR A 80 -2.34 -5.52 8.28
CA TYR A 80 -3.66 -4.92 8.11
C TYR A 80 -4.23 -4.56 9.48
N TYR A 81 -4.85 -3.38 9.56
CA TYR A 81 -5.46 -2.89 10.80
C TYR A 81 -6.84 -2.31 10.52
N GLN A 82 -7.79 -2.51 11.44
CA GLN A 82 -9.08 -1.83 11.41
C GLN A 82 -9.18 -0.83 12.56
N ARG A 83 -9.60 0.40 12.26
CA ARG A 83 -10.05 1.35 13.27
C ARG A 83 -11.53 1.10 13.57
N ASP A 84 -11.84 0.83 14.83
CA ASP A 84 -13.23 0.69 15.27
C ASP A 84 -13.95 2.06 15.33
N PRO A 85 -15.29 2.09 15.50
CA PRO A 85 -16.04 3.34 15.61
C PRO A 85 -15.68 4.21 16.83
N ALA A 86 -15.08 3.63 17.88
CA ALA A 86 -14.59 4.36 19.05
C ALA A 86 -13.20 4.98 18.82
N GLY A 87 -12.53 4.58 17.73
CA GLY A 87 -11.24 5.10 17.31
C GLY A 87 -10.05 4.21 17.68
N SER A 88 -10.26 3.04 18.30
CA SER A 88 -9.16 2.13 18.65
C SER A 88 -8.74 1.29 17.44
N TRP A 89 -7.44 0.99 17.34
CA TRP A 89 -6.91 0.11 16.31
C TRP A 89 -6.90 -1.34 16.75
N HIS A 90 -7.08 -2.22 15.78
CA HIS A 90 -7.12 -3.66 15.96
C HIS A 90 -6.41 -4.33 14.80
N ASP A 91 -5.58 -5.34 15.10
CA ASP A 91 -4.95 -6.15 14.07
C ASP A 91 -6.01 -6.93 13.26
N ILE A 92 -5.69 -7.18 12.00
CA ILE A 92 -6.41 -8.09 11.14
C ILE A 92 -5.47 -9.23 10.78
N ASN A 93 -5.82 -10.44 11.20
CA ASN A 93 -5.00 -11.63 10.97
C ASN A 93 -5.66 -12.55 9.95
N GLU A 94 -4.82 -13.29 9.23
CA GLU A 94 -5.26 -14.36 8.35
C GLU A 94 -5.44 -15.67 9.14
N LEU A 95 -6.58 -16.32 8.98
CA LEU A 95 -6.85 -17.65 9.54
C LEU A 95 -6.54 -18.77 8.53
N LEU A 96 -6.97 -18.55 7.29
CA LEU A 96 -6.75 -19.41 6.13
C LEU A 96 -6.48 -18.50 4.93
N PRO A 97 -5.80 -19.00 3.87
CA PRO A 97 -5.57 -18.21 2.67
C PRO A 97 -6.82 -17.48 2.16
N GLY A 98 -6.78 -16.14 2.15
CA GLY A 98 -7.87 -15.25 1.74
C GLY A 98 -9.02 -15.10 2.75
N GLN A 99 -8.85 -15.56 4.00
CA GLN A 99 -9.81 -15.44 5.10
C GLN A 99 -9.19 -14.75 6.30
N HIS A 100 -9.60 -13.51 6.52
CA HIS A 100 -9.11 -12.62 7.55
C HIS A 100 -10.14 -12.43 8.66
N PHE A 101 -9.67 -12.14 9.88
CA PHE A 101 -10.53 -11.88 11.02
C PHE A 101 -10.02 -10.70 11.85
N TYR A 102 -10.96 -10.01 12.47
CA TYR A 102 -10.73 -8.93 13.40
C TYR A 102 -10.22 -9.46 14.74
N VAL A 103 -9.05 -8.97 15.19
CA VAL A 103 -8.50 -9.28 16.51
C VAL A 103 -9.10 -8.30 17.52
N ILE A 104 -9.70 -8.80 18.60
CA ILE A 104 -10.42 -7.96 19.58
C ILE A 104 -9.51 -7.09 20.47
N PHE A 105 -8.21 -7.35 20.47
CA PHE A 105 -7.26 -6.64 21.30
C PHE A 105 -6.82 -5.36 20.60
N THR A 106 -6.83 -4.27 21.36
CA THR A 106 -6.39 -2.98 20.84
C THR A 106 -4.88 -2.97 20.62
N SER A 107 -4.44 -2.37 19.53
CA SER A 107 -3.05 -2.09 19.20
C SER A 107 -2.81 -0.58 19.13
N THR A 108 -1.57 -0.15 19.35
CA THR A 108 -1.12 1.23 19.11
C THR A 108 -0.10 1.32 17.97
N VAL A 109 0.20 0.18 17.32
CA VAL A 109 1.20 0.10 16.24
C VAL A 109 0.91 1.11 15.13
N PRO A 110 -0.33 1.23 14.60
CA PRO A 110 -0.58 2.16 13.50
C PRO A 110 -0.48 3.64 13.89
N ASP A 111 -0.43 4.00 15.18
CA ASP A 111 -0.28 5.39 15.61
C ASP A 111 1.13 5.94 15.38
N GLN A 112 2.12 5.06 15.17
CA GLN A 112 3.48 5.46 14.80
C GLN A 112 3.63 5.76 13.30
N ALA A 113 2.62 5.42 12.49
CA ALA A 113 2.69 5.56 11.04
C ALA A 113 2.25 6.93 10.55
N THR A 114 2.90 7.37 9.48
CA THR A 114 2.46 8.51 8.68
C THR A 114 1.39 8.08 7.68
N ARG A 115 0.60 9.03 7.16
CA ARG A 115 -0.36 8.74 6.10
C ARG A 115 0.34 8.81 4.74
N GLY A 116 0.17 7.77 3.94
CA GLY A 116 0.61 7.70 2.55
C GLY A 116 -0.37 8.32 1.56
#